data_AF-A0A091BED5-F1
#
_entry.id   AF-A0A091BED5-F1
#
_cell.length_a   1.000
_cell.length_b   1.000
_cell.length_c   1.000
_cell.angle_alpha   90.00
_cell.angle_beta   90.00
_cell.angle_gamma   90.00
#
_symmetry.space_group_name_H-M   'P 1'
#
loop_
_entity.id
_entity.type
_entity.pdbx_description
1 polymer ?
#
loop_
_entity_poly.entity_id
_entity_poly.type
_entity_poly.pdbx_seq_one_letter_code
_entity_poly.pdbx_strand_id
1 'polypeptide(L)'
;MREVSWYYVDRSQQRIGPVAPSDVAEAHRVGAIDDQSLVWREGLASWLPLGQFRGELGIIGPPTVLPPQPQAQGPAPAGSGSRTAAWVLGLLALGVGGIFVLAVLAAIALPAYQDYVSRSQVTSALADIRVGVTPYEEAIAGGSGNPATLAALGLPDRTARCSEVFVEGSFADAGSGHLIGCIVAGTPAVDGAVLTLERQAQGNWTCRVAGLRDRHLPSGCENE
;
A
#
# COMPACT_ATOMS: atom_id res chain seq x y z
N MET A 1 -19.32 9.06 37.81
CA MET A 1 -18.86 8.17 36.71
C MET A 1 -17.43 7.80 37.05
N ARG A 2 -17.08 6.50 37.14
CA ARG A 2 -15.68 6.12 37.40
C ARG A 2 -14.87 6.41 36.13
N GLU A 3 -13.87 7.28 36.22
CA GLU A 3 -12.95 7.52 35.12
C GLU A 3 -12.11 6.26 34.89
N VAL A 4 -12.16 5.72 33.68
CA VAL A 4 -11.35 4.56 33.29
C VAL A 4 -9.91 5.04 33.17
N SER A 5 -8.99 4.42 33.92
CA SER A 5 -7.57 4.74 33.83
C SER A 5 -6.98 4.20 32.52
N TRP A 6 -6.30 5.06 31.76
CA TRP A 6 -5.60 4.70 30.53
C TRP A 6 -4.09 4.72 30.69
N TYR A 7 -3.43 3.93 29.86
CA TYR A 7 -1.99 3.86 29.73
C TYR A 7 -1.64 3.82 28.25
N TYR A 8 -0.52 4.42 27.87
CA TYR A 8 -0.01 4.38 26.50
C TYR A 8 1.51 4.18 26.46
N VAL A 9 2.03 3.69 25.34
CA VAL A 9 3.47 3.61 25.06
C VAL A 9 3.84 4.77 24.14
N ASP A 10 4.78 5.60 24.57
CA ASP A 10 5.29 6.71 23.76
C ASP A 10 6.31 6.24 22.70
N ARG A 11 6.78 7.17 21.85
CA ARG A 11 7.83 6.87 20.86
C ARG A 11 9.18 6.46 21.48
N SER A 12 9.41 6.75 22.75
CA SER A 12 10.61 6.32 23.48
C SER A 12 10.47 4.92 24.10
N GLN A 13 9.37 4.22 23.79
CA GLN A 13 8.98 2.92 24.35
C GLN A 13 8.78 2.93 25.87
N GLN A 14 8.49 4.09 26.45
CA GLN A 14 8.15 4.23 27.84
C GLN A 14 6.64 4.13 28.06
N ARG A 15 6.24 3.44 29.13
CA ARG A 15 4.84 3.30 29.54
C ARG A 15 4.45 4.50 30.36
N ILE A 16 3.47 5.26 29.87
CA ILE A 16 2.95 6.46 30.53
C ILE A 16 1.52 6.16 31.01
N GLY A 17 1.26 6.41 32.29
CA GLY A 17 -0.05 6.23 32.92
C GLY A 17 0.06 6.10 34.45
N PRO A 18 -1.07 6.12 35.18
CA PRO A 18 -2.44 6.26 34.68
C PRO A 18 -2.73 7.70 34.22
N VAL A 19 -3.31 7.85 33.02
CA VAL A 19 -3.72 9.12 32.42
C VAL A 19 -5.21 9.10 32.08
N ALA A 20 -5.82 10.29 31.94
CA ALA A 20 -7.20 10.39 31.51
C ALA A 20 -7.34 10.08 30.00
N PRO A 21 -8.52 9.64 29.52
CA PRO A 21 -8.75 9.42 28.09
C PRO A 21 -8.45 10.66 27.22
N SER A 22 -8.72 11.85 27.75
CA SER A 22 -8.42 13.13 27.09
C SER A 22 -6.93 13.38 26.90
N ASP A 23 -6.09 12.89 27.82
CA ASP A 23 -4.64 13.06 27.76
C ASP A 23 -4.02 12.15 26.70
N VAL A 24 -4.61 10.96 26.48
CA VAL A 24 -4.24 10.07 25.37
C VAL A 24 -4.59 10.72 24.04
N ALA A 25 -5.77 11.33 23.93
CA ALA A 25 -6.17 12.07 22.74
C ALA A 25 -5.26 13.28 22.49
N GLU A 26 -4.84 13.99 23.54
CA GLU A 26 -3.88 15.09 23.44
C GLU A 26 -2.50 14.60 23.00
N ALA A 27 -2.00 13.50 23.58
CA ALA A 27 -0.74 12.89 23.19
C ALA A 27 -0.70 12.52 21.69
N HIS A 28 -1.84 12.08 21.14
CA HIS A 28 -1.98 11.86 19.70
C HIS A 28 -1.99 13.17 18.89
N ARG A 29 -2.72 14.20 19.37
CA ARG A 29 -2.77 15.52 18.70
C ARG A 29 -1.40 16.19 18.61
N VAL A 30 -0.59 16.10 19.67
CA VAL A 30 0.77 16.67 19.69
C VAL A 30 1.82 15.78 19.02
N GLY A 31 1.41 14.62 18.49
CA GLY A 31 2.29 13.68 17.78
C GLY A 31 3.26 12.90 18.67
N ALA A 32 3.02 12.84 19.99
CA ALA A 32 3.78 12.04 20.92
C ALA A 32 3.48 10.53 20.77
N ILE A 33 2.28 10.19 20.29
CA ILE A 33 1.82 8.85 19.92
C ILE A 33 1.10 8.86 18.57
N ASP A 34 1.03 7.71 17.92
CA ASP A 34 0.39 7.48 16.61
C ASP A 34 -0.64 6.34 16.67
N ASP A 35 -1.28 6.02 15.54
CA ASP A 35 -2.31 4.98 15.45
C ASP A 35 -1.83 3.55 15.77
N GLN A 36 -0.51 3.30 15.70
CA GLN A 36 0.10 2.02 16.04
C GLN A 36 0.58 1.96 17.49
N SER A 37 0.62 3.10 18.17
CA SER A 37 1.05 3.19 19.56
C SER A 37 0.10 2.39 20.45
N LEU A 38 0.69 1.54 21.28
CA LEU A 38 -0.06 0.63 22.13
C LEU A 38 -0.72 1.38 23.28
N VAL A 39 -2.02 1.20 23.43
CA VAL A 39 -2.81 1.70 24.54
C VAL A 39 -3.45 0.56 25.32
N TRP A 40 -3.61 0.76 26.62
CA TRP A 40 -4.30 -0.15 27.51
C TRP A 40 -5.17 0.63 28.46
N ARG A 41 -6.30 0.03 28.86
CA ARG A 41 -7.23 0.61 29.81
C ARG A 41 -7.75 -0.48 30.74
N GLU A 42 -8.23 -0.05 31.88
CA GLU A 42 -8.86 -0.95 32.85
C GLU A 42 -10.00 -1.76 32.20
N GLY A 43 -9.92 -3.10 32.30
CA GLY A 43 -10.85 -4.04 31.68
C GLY A 43 -10.38 -4.68 30.36
N LEU A 44 -9.25 -4.26 29.78
CA LEU A 44 -8.66 -4.91 28.61
C LEU A 44 -7.76 -6.10 29.01
N ALA A 45 -7.87 -7.20 28.27
CA ALA A 45 -7.04 -8.39 28.46
C ALA A 45 -5.58 -8.19 27.98
N SER A 46 -5.34 -7.28 27.03
CA SER A 46 -4.02 -7.02 26.44
C SER A 46 -3.92 -5.61 25.85
N TRP A 47 -2.70 -5.17 25.54
CA TRP A 47 -2.42 -3.87 24.90
C TRP A 47 -2.87 -3.90 23.44
N LEU A 48 -3.59 -2.87 23.02
CA LEU A 48 -4.18 -2.78 21.68
C LEU A 48 -3.77 -1.46 21.01
N PRO A 49 -3.70 -1.38 19.67
CA PRO A 49 -3.30 -0.15 18.98
C PRO A 49 -4.30 0.99 19.18
N LEU A 50 -3.82 2.22 19.35
CA LEU A 50 -4.62 3.44 19.50
C LEU A 50 -5.65 3.60 18.38
N GLY A 51 -5.31 3.18 17.15
CA GLY A 51 -6.18 3.22 15.98
C GLY A 51 -7.55 2.56 16.20
N GLN A 52 -7.62 1.51 17.04
CA GLN A 52 -8.87 0.82 17.36
C GLN A 52 -9.79 1.62 18.28
N PHE A 53 -9.25 2.59 19.02
CA PHE A 53 -9.98 3.40 20.01
C PHE A 53 -10.15 4.87 19.58
N ARG A 54 -9.86 5.23 18.32
CA ARG A 54 -9.99 6.60 17.81
C ARG A 54 -11.38 7.19 18.05
N GLY A 55 -12.42 6.40 17.78
CA GLY A 55 -13.82 6.81 18.02
C GLY A 55 -14.17 6.97 19.50
N GLU A 56 -13.55 6.18 20.38
CA GLU A 56 -13.77 6.25 21.83
C GLU A 56 -13.03 7.43 22.47
N LEU A 57 -11.88 7.81 21.91
CA LEU A 57 -11.03 8.91 22.39
C LEU A 57 -11.34 10.26 21.72
N GLY A 58 -12.31 10.30 20.80
CA GLY A 58 -12.70 11.52 20.09
C GLY A 58 -11.65 12.04 19.10
N ILE A 59 -10.80 11.15 18.56
CA ILE A 59 -9.79 11.48 17.55
C ILE A 59 -10.45 11.50 16.17
N ILE A 60 -10.76 12.70 15.67
CA ILE A 60 -11.47 12.92 14.39
C ILE A 60 -10.46 13.28 13.30
N GLY A 61 -10.33 12.41 12.29
CA GLY A 61 -9.49 12.62 11.10
C GLY A 61 -9.18 11.30 10.38
N PRO A 62 -8.88 11.31 9.07
CA PRO A 62 -8.50 10.10 8.35
C PRO A 62 -7.25 9.47 9.01
N PRO A 63 -7.15 8.12 9.06
CA PRO A 63 -5.96 7.45 9.58
C PRO A 63 -4.73 7.93 8.80
N THR A 64 -3.70 8.41 9.50
CA THR A 64 -2.57 9.10 8.87
C THR A 64 -1.50 8.16 8.32
N VAL A 65 -1.72 6.84 8.28
CA VAL A 65 -0.69 5.89 7.80
C VAL A 65 -1.28 4.69 7.05
N LEU A 66 -0.47 4.20 6.10
CA LEU A 66 -0.60 2.97 5.31
C LEU A 66 -1.16 1.77 6.12
N PRO A 67 -1.80 0.79 5.45
CA PRO A 67 -2.28 -0.44 6.08
C PRO A 67 -1.18 -1.13 6.92
N PRO A 68 -1.54 -1.70 8.07
CA PRO A 68 -0.59 -2.17 9.06
C PRO A 68 0.30 -3.30 8.52
N GLN A 69 1.62 -3.14 8.64
CA GLN A 69 2.52 -4.30 8.65
C GLN A 69 2.37 -5.00 10.00
N PRO A 70 2.29 -6.34 10.06
CA PRO A 70 2.34 -7.08 11.31
C PRO A 70 3.67 -6.83 12.01
N GLN A 71 3.70 -5.89 12.95
CA GLN A 71 4.84 -5.75 13.84
C GLN A 71 4.74 -6.84 14.90
N ALA A 72 5.72 -7.74 14.90
CA ALA A 72 5.87 -8.76 15.91
C ALA A 72 6.01 -8.08 17.28
N GLN A 73 4.97 -8.17 18.11
CA GLN A 73 5.05 -7.83 19.52
C GLN A 73 6.01 -8.82 20.17
N GLY A 74 7.20 -8.36 20.55
CA GLY A 74 8.12 -9.14 21.38
C GLY A 74 7.46 -9.49 22.73
N PRO A 75 7.80 -10.64 23.32
CA PRO A 75 7.26 -11.02 24.63
C PRO A 75 7.62 -9.96 25.68
N ALA A 76 6.67 -9.70 26.58
CA ALA A 76 6.80 -8.73 27.67
C ALA A 76 8.10 -8.93 28.48
N PRO A 77 8.76 -7.86 28.96
CA PRO A 77 9.84 -8.01 29.93
C PRO A 77 9.25 -8.49 31.26
N ALA A 78 9.45 -9.78 31.57
CA ALA A 78 9.30 -10.30 32.91
C ALA A 78 10.50 -9.84 33.77
N GLY A 79 10.19 -9.31 34.95
CA GLY A 79 11.17 -8.74 35.87
C GLY A 79 12.23 -9.73 36.38
N SER A 80 13.41 -9.15 36.57
CA SER A 80 14.53 -9.47 37.47
C SER A 80 14.77 -10.90 37.95
N GLY A 81 15.92 -11.45 37.53
CA GLY A 81 16.60 -12.56 38.19
C GLY A 81 18.05 -12.67 37.74
N SER A 82 18.96 -11.98 38.43
CA SER A 82 20.41 -12.14 38.28
C SER A 82 20.86 -13.56 38.61
N ARG A 83 21.69 -14.16 37.74
CA ARG A 83 22.89 -14.99 38.07
C ARG A 83 23.55 -15.54 36.79
N THR A 84 24.42 -14.71 36.23
CA THR A 84 25.68 -14.89 35.47
C THR A 84 26.23 -16.26 34.99
N ALA A 85 25.51 -17.38 34.96
CA ALA A 85 26.11 -18.69 34.58
C ALA A 85 25.41 -19.49 33.46
N ALA A 86 24.37 -18.96 32.81
CA ALA A 86 23.55 -19.72 31.85
C ALA A 86 23.67 -19.29 30.36
N TRP A 87 24.55 -18.34 30.03
CA TRP A 87 24.54 -17.68 28.71
C TRP A 87 25.04 -18.55 27.55
N VAL A 88 25.84 -19.58 27.82
CA VAL A 88 26.43 -20.42 26.75
C VAL A 88 25.46 -21.50 26.23
N LEU A 89 24.50 -21.95 27.05
CA LEU A 89 23.47 -22.92 26.63
C LEU A 89 22.20 -22.24 26.07
N GLY A 90 21.87 -21.02 26.51
CA GLY A 90 20.74 -20.24 25.97
C GLY A 90 20.94 -19.76 24.53
N LEU A 91 22.19 -19.48 24.12
CA LEU A 91 22.54 -19.07 22.75
C LEU A 91 22.35 -20.20 21.72
N LEU A 92 22.44 -21.46 22.13
CA LEU A 92 22.31 -22.63 21.23
C LEU A 92 20.84 -23.07 21.02
N ALA A 93 19.96 -22.82 21.99
CA ALA A 93 18.53 -23.14 21.90
C ALA A 93 17.68 -22.01 21.26
N LEU A 94 18.05 -20.74 21.45
CA LEU A 94 17.36 -19.60 20.83
C LEU A 94 17.69 -19.43 19.34
N GLY A 95 18.89 -19.85 18.90
CA GLY A 95 19.30 -19.72 17.50
C GLY A 95 18.47 -20.59 16.54
N VAL A 96 18.22 -21.86 16.87
CA VAL A 96 17.58 -22.80 15.93
C VAL A 96 16.05 -22.73 15.98
N GLY A 97 15.46 -22.63 17.17
CA GLY A 97 13.99 -22.60 17.31
C GLY A 97 13.36 -21.29 16.83
N GLY A 98 14.00 -20.16 17.10
CA GLY A 98 13.51 -18.83 16.69
C GLY A 98 13.55 -18.64 15.18
N ILE A 99 14.66 -19.04 14.53
CA ILE A 99 14.79 -18.97 13.06
C ILE A 99 13.72 -19.84 12.37
N PHE A 100 13.40 -21.01 12.94
CA PHE A 100 12.38 -21.89 12.37
C PHE A 100 10.98 -21.27 12.37
N VAL A 101 10.58 -20.65 13.49
CA VAL A 101 9.29 -19.94 13.59
C VAL A 101 9.24 -18.76 12.63
N LEU A 102 10.33 -17.96 12.55
CA LEU A 102 10.43 -16.84 11.63
C LEU A 102 10.35 -17.29 10.16
N ALA A 103 10.97 -18.41 9.81
CA ALA A 103 10.92 -18.97 8.45
C ALA A 103 9.50 -19.38 8.04
N VAL A 104 8.75 -20.03 8.93
CA VAL A 104 7.35 -20.44 8.66
C VAL A 104 6.44 -19.21 8.53
N LEU A 105 6.61 -18.20 9.39
CA LEU A 105 5.84 -16.96 9.30
C LEU A 105 6.14 -16.20 7.99
N ALA A 106 7.42 -16.11 7.61
CA ALA A 106 7.83 -15.50 6.35
C ALA A 106 7.24 -16.24 5.14
N ALA A 107 7.19 -17.57 5.16
CA ALA A 107 6.64 -18.37 4.07
C ALA A 107 5.17 -18.05 3.75
N ILE A 108 4.37 -17.65 4.76
CA ILE A 108 2.96 -17.29 4.57
C ILE A 108 2.80 -15.80 4.25
N ALA A 109 3.63 -14.95 4.84
CA ALA A 109 3.53 -13.49 4.66
C ALA A 109 4.05 -13.00 3.30
N LEU A 110 5.12 -13.63 2.77
CA LEU A 110 5.75 -13.19 1.52
C LEU A 110 4.83 -13.31 0.28
N PRO A 111 4.07 -14.40 0.07
CA PRO A 111 3.20 -14.54 -1.12
C PRO A 111 2.14 -13.43 -1.21
N ALA A 112 1.49 -13.09 -0.10
CA ALA A 112 0.47 -12.04 -0.10
C ALA A 112 1.07 -10.65 -0.37
N TYR A 113 2.25 -10.37 0.16
CA TYR A 113 2.94 -9.10 -0.08
C TYR A 113 3.37 -8.94 -1.55
N GLN A 114 3.85 -10.02 -2.17
CA GLN A 114 4.23 -10.01 -3.59
C GLN A 114 3.04 -9.71 -4.51
N ASP A 115 1.85 -10.21 -4.19
CA ASP A 115 0.63 -9.90 -4.94
C ASP A 115 0.27 -8.41 -4.85
N TYR A 116 0.40 -7.82 -3.66
CA TYR A 116 0.19 -6.38 -3.46
C TYR A 116 1.18 -5.52 -4.26
N VAL A 117 2.48 -5.85 -4.19
CA VAL A 117 3.53 -5.13 -4.92
C VAL A 117 3.30 -5.21 -6.43
N SER A 118 2.97 -6.40 -6.93
CA SER A 118 2.69 -6.63 -8.35
C SER A 118 1.52 -5.76 -8.83
N ARG A 119 0.39 -5.77 -8.12
CA ARG A 119 -0.76 -4.90 -8.44
C ARG A 119 -0.40 -3.40 -8.38
N SER A 120 0.37 -2.98 -7.37
CA SER A 120 0.81 -1.59 -7.24
C SER A 120 1.68 -1.13 -8.41
N GLN A 121 2.50 -2.01 -8.98
CA GLN A 121 3.32 -1.70 -10.15
C GLN A 121 2.46 -1.50 -11.41
N VAL A 122 1.44 -2.35 -11.62
CA VAL A 122 0.50 -2.19 -12.73
C VAL A 122 -0.34 -0.92 -12.58
N THR A 123 -0.78 -0.58 -11.36
CA THR A 123 -1.46 0.71 -11.10
C THR A 123 -0.56 1.91 -11.42
N SER A 124 0.74 1.80 -11.15
CA SER A 124 1.69 2.86 -11.50
C SER A 124 1.90 2.96 -13.02
N ALA A 125 2.04 1.84 -13.72
CA ALA A 125 2.09 1.82 -15.19
C ALA A 125 0.83 2.44 -15.80
N LEU A 126 -0.34 2.17 -15.23
CA LEU A 126 -1.60 2.78 -15.62
C LEU A 126 -1.61 4.30 -15.43
N ALA A 127 -1.03 4.79 -14.34
CA ALA A 127 -0.90 6.22 -14.11
C ALA A 127 0.01 6.88 -15.15
N ASP A 128 1.12 6.23 -15.52
CA ASP A 128 2.06 6.74 -16.53
C ASP A 128 1.38 6.97 -17.88
N ILE A 129 0.53 6.04 -18.35
CA ILE A 129 -0.15 6.17 -19.64
C ILE A 129 -1.45 6.99 -19.58
N ARG A 130 -2.15 7.02 -18.44
CA ARG A 130 -3.42 7.77 -18.29
C ARG A 130 -3.27 9.26 -18.49
N VAL A 131 -2.08 9.82 -18.27
CA VAL A 131 -1.80 11.24 -18.53
C VAL A 131 -2.02 11.59 -20.01
N GLY A 132 -1.89 10.63 -20.92
CA GLY A 132 -2.11 10.83 -22.35
C GLY A 132 -3.59 10.94 -22.77
N VAL A 133 -4.54 10.60 -21.92
CA VAL A 133 -5.98 10.59 -22.27
C VAL A 133 -6.50 11.99 -22.58
N THR A 134 -6.22 12.97 -21.70
CA THR A 134 -6.67 14.35 -21.90
C THR A 134 -6.11 14.97 -23.20
N PRO A 135 -4.80 14.95 -23.49
CA PRO A 135 -4.30 15.50 -24.74
C PRO A 135 -4.80 14.74 -25.97
N TYR A 136 -5.14 13.44 -25.85
CA TYR A 136 -5.79 12.71 -26.93
C TYR A 136 -7.16 13.29 -27.25
N GLU A 137 -8.01 13.49 -26.23
CA GLU A 137 -9.34 14.07 -26.43
C GLU A 137 -9.28 15.52 -26.92
N GLU A 138 -8.34 16.33 -26.42
CA GLU A 138 -8.13 17.68 -26.92
C GLU A 138 -7.74 17.69 -28.40
N ALA A 139 -6.89 16.76 -28.83
CA ALA A 139 -6.48 16.65 -30.23
C ALA A 139 -7.62 16.21 -31.15
N ILE A 140 -8.50 15.30 -30.70
CA ILE A 140 -9.75 14.95 -31.42
C ILE A 140 -10.67 16.18 -31.50
N ALA A 141 -10.90 16.86 -30.38
CA ALA A 141 -11.79 18.02 -30.31
C ALA A 141 -11.28 19.20 -31.16
N GLY A 142 -9.95 19.35 -31.27
CA GLY A 142 -9.29 20.32 -32.14
C GLY A 142 -9.35 19.98 -33.64
N GLY A 143 -9.83 18.79 -34.01
CA GLY A 143 -9.97 18.36 -35.41
C GLY A 143 -8.63 18.11 -36.11
N SER A 144 -7.59 17.68 -35.38
CA SER A 144 -6.30 17.35 -35.97
C SER A 144 -6.44 16.15 -36.93
N GLY A 145 -6.03 16.31 -38.19
CA GLY A 145 -6.04 15.21 -39.17
C GLY A 145 -4.88 14.21 -39.01
N ASN A 146 -4.00 14.43 -38.03
CA ASN A 146 -2.75 13.68 -37.89
C ASN A 146 -2.95 12.35 -37.14
N PRO A 147 -2.13 11.33 -37.43
CA PRO A 147 -2.08 10.12 -36.63
C PRO A 147 -1.67 10.44 -35.20
N ALA A 148 -2.17 9.66 -34.25
CA ALA A 148 -1.77 9.78 -32.86
C ALA A 148 -0.33 9.30 -32.68
N THR A 149 0.47 10.07 -31.93
CA THR A 149 1.88 9.73 -31.65
C THR A 149 2.21 10.04 -30.20
N LEU A 150 3.20 9.32 -29.63
CA LEU A 150 3.69 9.57 -28.27
C LEU A 150 4.09 11.04 -28.07
N ALA A 151 4.81 11.61 -29.04
CA ALA A 151 5.25 13.00 -28.99
C ALA A 151 4.08 13.99 -29.00
N ALA A 152 3.03 13.74 -29.78
CA ALA A 152 1.83 14.58 -29.80
C ALA A 152 1.06 14.54 -28.47
N LEU A 153 1.14 13.43 -27.73
CA LEU A 153 0.51 13.26 -26.42
C LEU A 153 1.43 13.64 -25.24
N GLY A 154 2.69 14.02 -25.51
CA GLY A 154 3.68 14.29 -24.48
C GLY A 154 4.07 13.06 -23.65
N LEU A 155 3.89 11.84 -24.18
CA LEU A 155 4.24 10.60 -23.52
C LEU A 155 5.69 10.19 -23.84
N PRO A 156 6.47 9.71 -22.85
CA PRO A 156 7.75 9.09 -23.11
C PRO A 156 7.55 7.70 -23.74
N ASP A 157 8.56 7.21 -24.45
CA ASP A 157 8.60 5.85 -25.01
C ASP A 157 8.81 4.77 -23.92
N ARG A 158 9.39 5.14 -22.78
CA ARG A 158 9.62 4.26 -21.62
C ARG A 158 9.47 5.01 -20.30
N THR A 159 9.12 4.28 -19.24
CA THR A 159 9.12 4.76 -17.86
C THR A 159 9.74 3.72 -16.92
N ALA A 160 9.74 3.97 -15.61
CA ALA A 160 10.14 2.98 -14.63
C ALA A 160 9.20 1.75 -14.57
N ARG A 161 7.99 1.85 -15.12
CA ARG A 161 6.94 0.82 -15.06
C ARG A 161 6.40 0.40 -16.43
N CYS A 162 6.81 1.08 -17.49
CA CYS A 162 6.52 0.72 -18.87
C CYS A 162 7.83 0.54 -19.62
N SER A 163 8.11 -0.69 -20.07
CA SER A 163 9.29 -1.02 -20.88
C SER A 163 9.17 -0.50 -22.31
N GLU A 164 7.94 -0.32 -22.78
CA GLU A 164 7.55 0.25 -24.07
C GLU A 164 6.16 0.86 -23.92
N VAL A 165 6.00 2.12 -24.30
CA VAL A 165 4.71 2.82 -24.40
C VAL A 165 4.35 2.95 -25.87
N PHE A 166 3.09 2.71 -26.21
CA PHE A 166 2.59 2.78 -27.58
C PHE A 166 1.24 3.50 -27.65
N VAL A 167 0.96 4.04 -28.82
CA VAL A 167 -0.28 4.77 -29.13
C VAL A 167 -0.75 4.33 -30.50
N GLU A 168 -2.04 4.05 -30.63
CA GLU A 168 -2.67 3.68 -31.89
C GLU A 168 -3.90 4.54 -32.17
N GLY A 169 -4.16 4.77 -33.45
CA GLY A 169 -5.31 5.55 -33.92
C GLY A 169 -4.93 6.90 -34.53
N SER A 170 -5.94 7.72 -34.75
CA SER A 170 -5.83 9.04 -35.36
C SER A 170 -6.66 10.04 -34.57
N PHE A 171 -6.26 11.30 -34.60
CA PHE A 171 -7.06 12.40 -34.05
C PHE A 171 -8.19 12.84 -35.00
N ALA A 172 -8.16 12.36 -36.25
CA ALA A 172 -9.15 12.69 -37.26
C ALA A 172 -10.49 11.98 -37.05
N ASP A 173 -10.49 10.93 -36.22
CA ASP A 173 -11.65 10.11 -35.92
C ASP A 173 -11.95 10.17 -34.42
N ALA A 174 -13.22 10.37 -34.09
CA ALA A 174 -13.74 10.34 -32.73
C ALA A 174 -14.43 9.00 -32.43
N GLY A 175 -14.15 7.97 -33.22
CA GLY A 175 -14.65 6.61 -33.05
C GLY A 175 -14.01 5.84 -31.90
N SER A 176 -14.18 4.52 -31.95
CA SER A 176 -13.58 3.56 -31.02
C SER A 176 -12.32 2.93 -31.60
N GLY A 177 -11.52 2.27 -30.75
CA GLY A 177 -10.32 1.53 -31.19
C GLY A 177 -9.04 2.37 -31.21
N HIS A 178 -9.09 3.59 -30.65
CA HIS A 178 -7.89 4.35 -30.33
C HIS A 178 -7.28 3.79 -29.04
N LEU A 179 -5.97 3.57 -29.04
CA LEU A 179 -5.28 2.93 -27.93
C LEU A 179 -4.19 3.84 -27.38
N ILE A 180 -4.05 3.84 -26.05
CA ILE A 180 -2.84 4.25 -25.35
C ILE A 180 -2.46 3.06 -24.49
N GLY A 181 -1.29 2.48 -24.70
CA GLY A 181 -0.90 1.28 -23.97
C GLY A 181 0.56 1.25 -23.59
N CYS A 182 0.92 0.30 -22.75
CA CYS A 182 2.30 -0.01 -22.47
C CYS A 182 2.53 -1.47 -22.11
N ILE A 183 3.75 -1.95 -22.35
CA ILE A 183 4.24 -3.23 -21.86
C ILE A 183 4.80 -3.00 -20.45
N VAL A 184 4.15 -3.58 -19.45
CA VAL A 184 4.48 -3.39 -18.04
C VAL A 184 5.87 -3.95 -17.73
N ALA A 185 6.66 -3.16 -17.01
CA ALA A 185 7.96 -3.52 -16.47
C ALA A 185 7.88 -3.63 -14.95
N GLY A 186 8.25 -4.79 -14.39
CA GLY A 186 8.05 -5.00 -12.96
C GLY A 186 8.57 -6.32 -12.41
N THR A 187 7.84 -6.86 -11.43
CA THR A 187 8.11 -8.20 -10.90
C THR A 187 7.89 -9.25 -11.99
N PRO A 188 8.49 -10.45 -11.89
CA PRO A 188 8.25 -11.53 -12.84
C PRO A 188 6.78 -11.95 -13.00
N ALA A 189 5.90 -11.51 -12.09
CA ALA A 189 4.46 -11.79 -12.16
C ALA A 189 3.68 -10.82 -13.07
N VAL A 190 4.25 -9.64 -13.39
CA VAL A 190 3.61 -8.58 -14.19
C VAL A 190 4.45 -8.18 -15.40
N ASP A 191 5.72 -8.55 -15.42
CA ASP A 191 6.66 -8.20 -16.49
C ASP A 191 6.17 -8.76 -17.84
N GLY A 192 6.08 -7.90 -18.84
CA GLY A 192 5.57 -8.25 -20.17
C GLY A 192 4.04 -8.23 -20.32
N ALA A 193 3.27 -7.96 -19.25
CA ALA A 193 1.83 -7.77 -19.37
C ALA A 193 1.52 -6.53 -20.22
N VAL A 194 0.49 -6.59 -21.07
CA VAL A 194 0.11 -5.49 -21.95
C VAL A 194 -1.06 -4.75 -21.32
N LEU A 195 -0.84 -3.50 -20.94
CA LEU A 195 -1.84 -2.64 -20.34
C LEU A 195 -2.32 -1.63 -21.38
N THR A 196 -3.62 -1.58 -21.63
CA THR A 196 -4.20 -0.76 -22.70
C THR A 196 -5.39 0.05 -22.19
N LEU A 197 -5.39 1.34 -22.51
CA LEU A 197 -6.56 2.20 -22.48
C LEU A 197 -7.12 2.27 -23.89
N GLU A 198 -8.36 1.82 -24.06
CA GLU A 198 -9.08 1.87 -25.32
C GLU A 198 -10.17 2.94 -25.25
N ARG A 199 -10.18 3.85 -26.22
CA ARG A 199 -11.24 4.84 -26.38
C ARG A 199 -12.48 4.20 -26.96
N GLN A 200 -13.62 4.52 -26.35
CA GLN A 200 -14.95 4.15 -26.83
C GLN A 200 -15.56 5.29 -27.64
N ALA A 201 -16.57 5.00 -28.47
CA ALA A 201 -17.20 5.99 -29.34
C ALA A 201 -17.85 7.17 -28.59
N GLN A 202 -18.15 7.02 -27.29
CA GLN A 202 -18.69 8.10 -26.45
C GLN A 202 -17.60 8.95 -25.77
N GLY A 203 -16.31 8.70 -26.07
CA GLY A 203 -15.18 9.42 -25.47
C GLY A 203 -14.78 8.95 -24.07
N ASN A 204 -15.42 7.91 -23.54
CA ASN A 204 -14.93 7.22 -22.35
C ASN A 204 -13.80 6.24 -22.70
N TRP A 205 -12.91 6.00 -21.72
CA TRP A 205 -11.77 5.10 -21.89
C TRP A 205 -11.93 3.86 -21.01
N THR A 206 -11.78 2.69 -21.60
CA THR A 206 -11.82 1.39 -20.93
C THR A 206 -10.41 0.86 -20.75
N CYS A 207 -10.09 0.37 -19.55
CA CYS A 207 -8.78 -0.22 -19.26
C CYS A 207 -8.83 -1.74 -19.39
N ARG A 208 -7.96 -2.30 -20.23
CA ARG A 208 -7.78 -3.75 -20.42
C ARG A 208 -6.34 -4.15 -20.15
N VAL A 209 -6.14 -5.36 -19.63
CA VAL A 209 -4.82 -5.92 -19.39
C VAL A 209 -4.75 -7.33 -19.96
N ALA A 210 -3.79 -7.58 -20.86
CA ALA A 210 -3.49 -8.91 -21.38
C ALA A 210 -2.28 -9.51 -20.66
N GLY A 211 -2.31 -10.84 -20.46
CA GLY A 211 -1.20 -11.59 -19.86
C GLY A 211 -1.05 -11.45 -18.34
N LEU A 212 -2.11 -11.00 -17.64
CA LEU A 212 -2.08 -10.79 -16.19
C LEU A 212 -3.11 -11.65 -15.43
N ARG A 213 -2.77 -12.10 -14.22
CA ARG A 213 -3.71 -12.81 -13.34
C ARG A 213 -4.70 -11.86 -12.66
N ASP A 214 -5.95 -12.31 -12.46
CA ASP A 214 -7.02 -11.53 -11.82
C ASP A 214 -6.62 -10.83 -10.51
N ARG A 215 -5.82 -11.49 -9.67
CA ARG A 215 -5.40 -10.95 -8.38
C ARG A 215 -4.46 -9.73 -8.48
N HIS A 216 -3.83 -9.54 -9.64
CA HIS A 216 -2.88 -8.48 -9.92
C HIS A 216 -3.49 -7.33 -10.71
N LEU A 217 -4.73 -7.47 -11.18
CA LEU A 217 -5.43 -6.40 -11.88
C LEU A 217 -5.66 -5.20 -10.94
N PRO A 218 -5.36 -3.98 -11.41
CA PRO A 218 -5.77 -2.77 -10.71
C PRO A 218 -7.29 -2.58 -10.79
N SER A 219 -7.85 -1.88 -9.81
CA SER A 219 -9.28 -1.56 -9.77
C SER A 219 -9.69 -0.71 -10.98
N GLY A 220 -10.75 -1.12 -11.67
CA GLY A 220 -11.27 -0.42 -12.86
C GLY A 220 -10.58 -0.82 -14.17
N CYS A 221 -9.74 -1.84 -14.15
CA CYS A 221 -9.25 -2.52 -15.35
C CYS A 221 -9.82 -3.94 -15.40
N GLU A 222 -10.03 -4.43 -16.62
CA GLU A 222 -10.52 -5.77 -16.91
C GLU A 222 -9.42 -6.58 -17.58
N ASN A 223 -9.50 -7.91 -17.48
CA ASN A 223 -8.66 -8.77 -18.31
C ASN A 223 -9.17 -8.75 -19.76
N GLU A 224 -8.24 -8.85 -20.71
CA GLU A 224 -8.50 -8.99 -22.14
C GLU A 224 -8.83 -10.44 -22.54
#